data_AF-Q09Y78-F1
#
_entry.id   AF-Q09Y78-F1
#
_cell.length_a   1.000
_cell.length_b   1.000
_cell.length_c   1.000
_cell.angle_alpha   90.00
_cell.angle_beta   90.00
_cell.angle_gamma   90.00
#
_symmetry.space_group_name_H-M   'P 1'
#
loop_
_entity.id
_entity.type
_entity.pdbx_description
1 polymer ?
#
loop_
_entity_poly.entity_id
_entity_poly.type
_entity_poly.pdbx_seq_one_letter_code
_entity_poly.pdbx_strand_id
1 'polypeptide(L)'
;VSEEYQKAVEKCKRKLRGLIAEKNCAPIMLRLAWHSAGTYDVKTKTGGPFGTIRHPNELKHGANNGLDIAVRLLEPIKEQFPILSYADFYQLAGVVAVE
;
A
#
# COMPACT_ATOMS: atom_id res chain seq x y z
N VAL A 1 -4.94 -14.18 -11.19
CA VAL A 1 -6.15 -13.62 -10.52
C VAL A 1 -7.32 -13.61 -11.50
N SER A 2 -8.56 -13.53 -11.01
CA SER A 2 -9.77 -13.50 -11.86
C SER A 2 -9.92 -12.19 -12.65
N GLU A 3 -10.77 -12.17 -13.67
CA GLU A 3 -11.11 -10.93 -14.40
C GLU A 3 -11.72 -9.86 -13.49
N GLU A 4 -12.52 -10.27 -12.50
CA GLU A 4 -13.08 -9.37 -11.49
C GLU A 4 -11.97 -8.67 -10.70
N TYR A 5 -10.94 -9.41 -10.30
CA TYR A 5 -9.79 -8.85 -9.61
C TYR A 5 -9.04 -7.84 -10.47
N GLN A 6 -8.81 -8.15 -11.75
CA GLN A 6 -8.16 -7.22 -12.68
C GLN A 6 -8.96 -5.93 -12.86
N LYS A 7 -10.29 -6.04 -13.04
CA LYS A 7 -11.18 -4.86 -13.11
C LYS A 7 -11.14 -4.03 -11.82
N ALA A 8 -11.04 -4.69 -10.66
CA ALA A 8 -10.87 -4.02 -9.37
C ALA A 8 -9.53 -3.29 -9.28
N VAL A 9 -8.42 -3.89 -9.72
CA VAL A 9 -7.10 -3.24 -9.79
C VAL A 9 -7.17 -1.97 -10.63
N GLU A 10 -7.73 -2.04 -11.84
CA GLU A 10 -7.83 -0.88 -12.73
C GLU A 10 -8.68 0.26 -12.15
N LYS A 11 -9.82 -0.08 -11.52
CA LYS A 11 -10.68 0.90 -10.86
C LYS A 11 -9.99 1.51 -9.64
N CYS A 12 -9.27 0.71 -8.87
CA CYS A 12 -8.48 1.15 -7.72
C CYS A 12 -7.36 2.11 -8.14
N LYS A 13 -6.61 1.76 -9.20
CA LYS A 13 -5.52 2.58 -9.76
C LYS A 13 -5.99 4.00 -10.07
N ARG A 14 -7.16 4.16 -10.72
CA ARG A 14 -7.74 5.48 -11.02
C ARG A 14 -8.09 6.28 -9.77
N LYS A 15 -8.63 5.64 -8.73
CA LYS A 15 -8.94 6.32 -7.45
C LYS A 15 -7.67 6.73 -6.70
N LEU A 16 -6.65 5.87 -6.71
CA LEU A 16 -5.36 6.18 -6.11
C LEU A 16 -4.71 7.39 -6.78
N ARG A 17 -4.73 7.50 -8.12
CA ARG A 17 -4.22 8.68 -8.85
C ARG A 17 -4.89 9.97 -8.36
N GLY A 18 -6.23 9.96 -8.28
CA GLY A 18 -7.00 11.11 -7.81
C GLY A 18 -6.60 11.53 -6.40
N LEU A 19 -6.60 10.59 -5.44
CA LEU A 19 -6.23 10.88 -4.05
C LEU A 19 -4.79 11.39 -3.93
N ILE A 20 -3.85 10.71 -4.58
CA ILE A 20 -2.41 11.01 -4.44
C ILE A 20 -2.09 12.40 -4.98
N ALA A 21 -2.67 12.77 -6.12
CA ALA A 21 -2.52 14.10 -6.71
C ALA A 21 -3.21 15.17 -5.85
N GLU A 22 -4.46 14.95 -5.44
CA GLU A 22 -5.24 15.93 -4.67
C GLU A 22 -4.60 16.23 -3.30
N LYS A 23 -4.08 15.21 -2.61
CA LYS A 23 -3.49 15.36 -1.28
C LYS A 23 -1.99 15.66 -1.31
N ASN A 24 -1.37 15.73 -2.49
CA ASN A 24 0.07 15.90 -2.67
C ASN A 24 0.90 14.94 -1.79
N CYS A 25 0.50 13.66 -1.76
CA CYS A 25 1.03 12.68 -0.82
C CYS A 25 1.81 11.53 -1.49
N ALA A 26 2.21 11.69 -2.76
CA ALA A 26 3.02 10.69 -3.47
C ALA A 26 4.27 10.22 -2.68
N PRO A 27 5.07 11.12 -2.05
CA PRO A 27 6.27 10.68 -1.32
C PRO A 27 5.98 9.70 -0.18
N ILE A 28 4.89 9.89 0.57
CA ILE A 28 4.56 9.00 1.69
C ILE A 28 3.96 7.67 1.23
N MET A 29 3.28 7.65 0.07
CA MET A 29 2.78 6.41 -0.53
C MET A 29 3.91 5.55 -1.09
N LEU A 30 4.89 6.16 -1.77
CA LEU A 30 6.09 5.46 -2.20
C LEU A 30 6.89 4.93 -1.00
N ARG A 31 7.06 5.73 0.05
CA ARG A 31 7.71 5.30 1.29
C ARG A 31 6.97 4.11 1.92
N LEU A 32 5.64 4.14 1.99
CA LEU A 32 4.85 3.02 2.52
C LEU A 32 5.10 1.73 1.74
N ALA A 33 5.06 1.78 0.41
CA ALA A 33 5.30 0.62 -0.44
C ALA A 33 6.73 0.07 -0.28
N TRP A 34 7.73 0.97 -0.22
CA TRP A 34 9.12 0.63 0.05
C TRP A 34 9.30 -0.07 1.41
N HIS A 35 8.81 0.53 2.49
CA HIS A 35 8.93 -0.03 3.84
C HIS A 35 8.18 -1.36 3.98
N SER A 36 7.05 -1.52 3.28
CA SER A 36 6.33 -2.79 3.26
C SER A 36 7.14 -3.89 2.57
N ALA A 37 7.84 -3.59 1.46
CA ALA A 37 8.59 -4.59 0.71
C ALA A 37 9.97 -4.89 1.33
N GLY A 38 10.62 -3.86 1.89
CA GLY A 38 12.00 -3.90 2.38
C GLY A 38 12.25 -4.77 3.61
N THR A 39 11.22 -5.41 4.17
CA THR A 39 11.36 -6.36 5.28
C THR A 39 11.69 -7.78 4.81
N TYR A 40 11.71 -8.05 3.50
CA TYR A 40 11.98 -9.39 2.97
C TYR A 40 13.41 -9.87 3.25
N ASP A 41 13.53 -11.05 3.85
CA ASP A 41 14.79 -11.76 4.00
C ASP A 41 14.83 -13.02 3.11
N VAL A 42 15.84 -13.11 2.24
CA VAL A 42 16.00 -14.21 1.28
C VAL A 42 16.32 -15.55 1.96
N LYS A 43 16.98 -15.53 3.13
CA LYS A 43 17.44 -16.75 3.81
C LYS A 43 16.27 -17.46 4.49
N THR A 44 15.47 -16.71 5.24
CA THR A 44 14.32 -17.23 5.98
C THR A 44 13.02 -17.19 5.17
N LYS A 45 12.98 -16.45 4.06
CA LYS A 45 11.78 -16.20 3.25
C LYS A 45 10.65 -15.54 4.06
N THR A 46 11.02 -14.69 5.01
CA THR A 46 10.09 -13.95 5.88
C THR A 46 10.07 -12.46 5.52
N GLY A 47 9.05 -11.75 5.99
CA GLY A 47 8.82 -10.34 5.65
C GLY A 47 8.43 -10.15 4.17
N GLY A 48 8.50 -8.93 3.68
CA GLY A 48 8.15 -8.57 2.31
C GLY A 48 6.75 -7.97 2.15
N PRO A 49 6.34 -7.70 0.91
CA PRO A 49 5.18 -6.86 0.58
C PRO A 49 3.84 -7.59 0.77
N PHE A 50 3.60 -8.16 1.95
CA PHE A 50 2.44 -9.00 2.24
C PHE A 50 1.36 -8.28 3.07
N GLY A 51 1.38 -6.93 3.05
CA GLY A 51 0.37 -6.08 3.68
C GLY A 51 0.45 -5.99 5.21
N THR A 52 1.50 -6.53 5.82
CA THR A 52 1.66 -6.57 7.29
C THR A 52 1.89 -5.19 7.90
N ILE A 53 2.39 -4.24 7.12
CA ILE A 53 2.67 -2.86 7.55
C ILE A 53 1.45 -2.12 8.13
N ARG A 54 0.22 -2.60 7.90
CA ARG A 54 -0.99 -2.05 8.52
C ARG A 54 -1.13 -2.38 10.02
N HIS A 55 -0.42 -3.40 10.50
CA HIS A 55 -0.56 -3.89 11.87
C HIS A 55 0.10 -2.92 12.86
N PRO A 56 -0.53 -2.64 14.02
CA PRO A 56 0.01 -1.70 15.00
C PRO A 56 1.44 -2.03 15.46
N ASN A 57 1.81 -3.32 15.53
CA ASN A 57 3.15 -3.72 15.94
C ASN A 57 4.22 -3.28 14.92
N GLU A 58 3.93 -3.43 13.62
CA GLU A 58 4.87 -3.05 12.56
C GLU A 58 4.91 -1.53 12.34
N LEU A 59 3.77 -0.83 12.48
CA LEU A 59 3.72 0.64 12.45
C LEU A 59 4.53 1.29 13.57
N LYS A 60 4.65 0.62 14.73
CA LYS A 60 5.43 1.11 15.88
C LYS A 60 6.94 0.95 15.71
N HIS A 61 7.43 0.25 14.68
CA HIS A 61 8.86 0.19 14.40
C HIS A 61 9.40 1.61 14.13
N GLY A 62 10.55 1.97 14.70
CA GLY A 62 11.09 3.33 14.59
C GLY A 62 11.28 3.81 13.14
N ALA A 63 11.69 2.92 12.24
CA ALA A 63 11.82 3.21 10.81
C ALA A 63 10.48 3.54 10.12
N ASN A 64 9.35 3.08 10.67
CA ASN A 64 8.00 3.26 10.13
C ASN A 64 7.27 4.47 10.71
N ASN A 65 7.92 5.29 11.53
CA ASN A 65 7.30 6.47 12.14
C ASN A 65 6.63 7.36 11.06
N GLY A 66 5.37 7.71 11.30
CA GLY A 66 4.52 8.48 10.38
C GLY A 66 3.80 7.68 9.28
N LEU A 67 4.08 6.38 9.09
CA LEU A 67 3.40 5.58 8.07
C LEU A 67 1.95 5.21 8.45
N ASP A 68 1.56 5.38 9.70
CA ASP A 68 0.17 5.29 10.14
C ASP A 68 -0.72 6.33 9.44
N ILE A 69 -0.15 7.50 9.09
CA ILE A 69 -0.83 8.54 8.32
C ILE A 69 -1.15 8.03 6.92
N ALA A 70 -0.20 7.37 6.25
CA ALA A 70 -0.41 6.82 4.91
C ALA A 70 -1.46 5.70 4.92
N VAL A 71 -1.38 4.78 5.90
CA VAL A 71 -2.39 3.71 6.08
C VAL A 71 -3.78 4.32 6.25
N ARG A 72 -3.93 5.30 7.16
CA ARG A 72 -5.22 5.96 7.41
C ARG A 72 -5.76 6.74 6.20
N LEU A 73 -4.88 7.37 5.41
CA LEU A 73 -5.29 8.07 4.18
C LEU A 73 -5.80 7.12 3.10
N LEU A 74 -5.22 5.93 3.01
CA LEU A 74 -5.58 4.95 1.99
C LEU A 74 -6.79 4.08 2.37
N GLU A 75 -7.06 3.90 3.66
CA GLU A 75 -8.12 3.02 4.17
C GLU A 75 -9.49 3.25 3.52
N PRO A 76 -10.00 4.50 3.37
CA PRO A 76 -11.30 4.72 2.72
C PRO A 76 -11.36 4.27 1.25
N ILE A 77 -10.22 4.24 0.54
CA ILE A 77 -10.15 3.65 -0.79
C ILE A 77 -10.09 2.13 -0.69
N LYS A 78 -9.29 1.58 0.23
CA LYS A 78 -9.17 0.13 0.42
C LYS A 78 -10.50 -0.55 0.75
N GLU A 79 -11.34 0.08 1.57
CA GLU A 79 -12.69 -0.40 1.93
C GLU A 79 -13.60 -0.58 0.71
N GLN A 80 -13.40 0.22 -0.35
CA GLN A 80 -14.15 0.12 -1.61
C GLN A 80 -13.72 -1.08 -2.48
N PHE A 81 -12.59 -1.71 -2.15
CA PHE A 81 -12.02 -2.84 -2.89
C PHE A 81 -11.72 -4.01 -1.94
N PRO A 82 -12.75 -4.67 -1.38
CA PRO A 82 -12.58 -5.79 -0.47
C PRO A 82 -11.89 -6.99 -1.13
N ILE A 83 -12.06 -7.15 -2.46
CA ILE A 83 -11.43 -8.23 -3.23
C ILE A 83 -9.90 -8.07 -3.33
N LEU A 84 -9.39 -6.84 -3.28
CA LEU A 84 -7.94 -6.61 -3.36
C LEU A 84 -7.30 -6.89 -2.01
N SER A 85 -6.19 -7.65 -2.02
CA SER A 85 -5.36 -7.81 -0.84
C SER A 85 -4.73 -6.46 -0.45
N TYR A 86 -4.41 -6.28 0.84
CA TYR A 86 -3.63 -5.12 1.29
C TYR A 86 -2.22 -5.09 0.67
N ALA A 87 -1.66 -6.28 0.40
CA ALA A 87 -0.38 -6.45 -0.28
C ALA A 87 -0.39 -5.75 -1.65
N ASP A 88 -1.29 -6.17 -2.54
CA ASP A 88 -1.40 -5.59 -3.88
C ASP A 88 -1.80 -4.13 -3.84
N PHE A 89 -2.70 -3.76 -2.92
CA PHE A 89 -3.18 -2.40 -2.79
C PHE A 89 -2.07 -1.41 -2.41
N TYR A 90 -1.23 -1.72 -1.41
CA TYR A 90 -0.13 -0.84 -1.03
C TYR A 90 0.97 -0.77 -2.10
N GLN A 91 1.26 -1.88 -2.78
CA GLN A 91 2.21 -1.86 -3.88
C GLN A 91 1.67 -1.07 -5.09
N LEU A 92 0.37 -1.18 -5.40
CA LEU A 92 -0.27 -0.37 -6.42
C LEU A 92 -0.23 1.12 -6.07
N ALA A 93 -0.44 1.49 -4.80
CA ALA A 93 -0.28 2.87 -4.34
C ALA A 93 1.16 3.39 -4.53
N GLY A 94 2.16 2.55 -4.28
CA GLY A 94 3.57 2.87 -4.56
C GLY A 94 3.86 3.10 -6.04
N VAL A 95 3.34 2.22 -6.93
CA VAL A 95 3.46 2.38 -8.39
C VAL A 95 2.80 3.68 -8.86
N VAL A 96 1.57 3.95 -8.41
CA VAL A 96 0.82 5.16 -8.79
C VAL A 96 1.47 6.44 -8.25
N ALA A 97 2.21 6.35 -7.14
CA ALA A 97 2.94 7.50 -6.62
C ALA A 97 4.13 7.94 -7.50
N VAL A 98 4.57 7.10 -8.44
CA VAL A 98 5.71 7.36 -9.32
C VAL A 98 5.28 7.63 -10.77
N GLU A 99 4.13 7.09 -11.19
CA GLU A 99 3.56 7.22 -12.54
C GLU A 99 3.25 8.66 -12.95
#